data_AF-A0A7C4BQ84-F1
#
_entry.id   AF-A0A7C4BQ84-F1
#
_cell.length_a   1.000
_cell.length_b   1.000
_cell.length_c   1.000
_cell.angle_alpha   90.00
_cell.angle_beta   90.00
_cell.angle_gamma   90.00
#
_symmetry.space_group_name_H-M   'P 1'
#
loop_
_entity.id
_entity.type
_entity.pdbx_description
1 polymer ?
#
loop_
_entity_poly.entity_id
_entity_poly.type
_entity_poly.pdbx_seq_one_letter_code
_entity_poly.pdbx_strand_id
1 'polypeptide(L)'
;MSILNKISGFFHTKDGEIQRAYSAYDKISGLLDERDRNPNFDKKKELDEELQSFEKQTLDLLNNYEGEKNWPGVFREMHMNLARVYMKMDRFDEAEKECSKVEKYDPIDAEELRNALQELMSGRHIESSKLEELGAG
;
A
#
# COMPACT_ATOMS: atom_id res chain seq x y z
N MET A 1 28.49 -21.73 6.16
CA MET A 1 27.20 -21.03 6.35
C MET A 1 27.17 -20.47 7.76
N SER A 2 27.11 -19.15 7.92
CA SER A 2 27.18 -18.49 9.22
C SER A 2 25.85 -18.64 9.99
N ILE A 3 25.95 -18.82 11.31
CA ILE A 3 24.82 -18.89 12.26
C ILE A 3 23.90 -17.66 12.12
N LEU A 4 24.44 -16.51 11.70
CA LEU A 4 23.69 -15.29 11.42
C LEU A 4 22.61 -15.45 10.32
N ASN A 5 22.85 -16.27 9.29
CA ASN A 5 21.85 -16.54 8.25
C ASN A 5 20.71 -17.46 8.74
N LYS A 6 20.95 -18.25 9.78
CA LYS A 6 19.90 -19.09 10.39
C LYS A 6 19.04 -18.31 11.38
N ILE A 7 19.62 -17.29 12.03
CA ILE A 7 18.91 -16.43 12.99
C ILE A 7 17.99 -15.44 12.26
N SER A 8 18.40 -14.87 11.12
CA SER A 8 17.52 -13.98 10.34
C SER A 8 16.24 -14.68 9.87
N GLY A 9 16.35 -15.96 9.47
CA GLY A 9 15.22 -16.80 9.09
C GLY A 9 14.27 -17.19 10.23
N PHE A 10 14.66 -16.96 11.49
CA PHE A 10 13.81 -17.25 12.65
C PHE A 10 12.91 -16.05 13.05
N PHE A 11 13.28 -14.83 12.65
CA PHE A 11 12.52 -13.60 12.96
C PHE A 11 11.66 -13.09 11.78
N HIS A 12 11.92 -13.56 10.56
CA HIS A 12 11.07 -13.32 9.39
C HIS A 12 10.16 -14.54 9.21
N THR A 13 9.18 -14.69 10.10
CA THR A 13 8.04 -15.54 9.75
C THR A 13 7.27 -14.80 8.66
N LYS A 14 6.90 -15.52 7.59
CA LYS A 14 5.94 -15.11 6.57
C LYS A 14 4.80 -14.29 7.18
N ASP A 15 4.19 -14.83 8.23
CA ASP A 15 3.00 -14.24 8.86
C ASP A 15 3.37 -12.91 9.52
N GLY A 16 4.60 -12.78 10.01
CA GLY A 16 5.14 -11.53 10.55
C GLY A 16 5.42 -10.46 9.48
N GLU A 17 5.89 -10.82 8.28
CA GLU A 17 6.08 -9.84 7.19
C GLU A 17 4.75 -9.33 6.66
N ILE A 18 3.79 -10.25 6.44
CA ILE A 18 2.42 -9.89 6.06
C ILE A 18 1.81 -8.98 7.12
N GLN A 19 1.88 -9.37 8.40
CA GLN A 19 1.36 -8.56 9.49
C GLN A 19 2.03 -7.18 9.57
N ARG A 20 3.35 -7.08 9.34
CA ARG A 20 4.04 -5.78 9.35
C ARG A 20 3.59 -4.88 8.21
N ALA A 21 3.38 -5.41 7.01
CA ALA A 21 2.90 -4.63 5.88
C ALA A 21 1.50 -4.06 6.15
N TYR A 22 0.56 -4.88 6.63
CA TYR A 22 -0.77 -4.40 7.04
C TYR A 22 -0.71 -3.42 8.20
N SER A 23 0.09 -3.69 9.24
CA SER A 23 0.21 -2.78 10.38
C SER A 23 0.79 -1.43 9.98
N ALA A 24 1.71 -1.40 9.01
CA ALA A 24 2.26 -0.16 8.49
C ALA A 24 1.23 0.58 7.63
N TYR A 25 0.44 -0.15 6.82
CA TYR A 25 -0.69 0.40 6.07
C TYR A 25 -1.72 1.08 6.98
N ASP A 26 -2.16 0.41 8.05
CA ASP A 26 -3.16 0.94 8.99
C ASP A 26 -2.70 2.25 9.65
N LYS A 27 -1.40 2.37 9.93
CA LYS A 27 -0.84 3.59 10.49
C LYS A 27 -0.80 4.73 9.48
N ILE A 28 -0.28 4.49 8.29
CA ILE A 28 -0.16 5.54 7.27
C ILE A 28 -1.53 5.99 6.79
N SER A 29 -2.49 5.07 6.63
CA SER A 29 -3.88 5.40 6.26
C SER A 29 -4.53 6.29 7.32
N GLY A 30 -4.38 5.95 8.60
CA GLY A 30 -4.87 6.77 9.70
C GLY A 30 -4.27 8.19 9.73
N LEU A 31 -2.96 8.33 9.51
CA LEU A 31 -2.30 9.64 9.45
C LEU A 31 -2.72 10.47 8.23
N LEU A 32 -2.91 9.82 7.07
CA LEU A 32 -3.41 10.49 5.87
C LEU A 32 -4.85 10.98 6.06
N ASP A 33 -5.69 10.17 6.70
CA ASP A 33 -7.05 10.55 7.06
C ASP A 33 -7.10 11.72 8.05
N GLU A 34 -6.21 11.71 9.05
CA GLU A 34 -6.06 12.83 9.98
C GLU A 34 -5.64 14.11 9.24
N ARG A 35 -4.66 14.00 8.32
CA ARG A 35 -4.20 15.10 7.48
C ARG A 35 -5.33 15.70 6.65
N ASP A 36 -6.13 14.86 6.00
CA ASP A 36 -7.19 15.30 5.09
C ASP A 36 -8.36 15.96 5.83
N ARG A 37 -8.61 15.56 7.09
CA ARG A 37 -9.67 16.14 7.94
C ARG A 37 -9.20 17.35 8.75
N ASN A 38 -7.90 17.57 8.90
CA ASN A 38 -7.33 18.62 9.75
C ASN A 38 -6.54 19.68 8.97
N PRO A 39 -7.09 20.89 8.76
CA PRO A 39 -6.38 21.99 8.10
C PRO A 39 -5.06 22.41 8.78
N ASN A 40 -4.88 22.08 10.05
CA ASN A 40 -3.70 22.40 10.86
C ASN A 40 -2.83 21.16 11.16
N PHE A 41 -2.80 20.17 10.28
CA PHE A 41 -2.00 18.95 10.45
C PHE A 41 -0.50 19.28 10.68
N ASP A 42 0.01 18.92 11.86
CA ASP A 42 1.37 19.24 12.33
C ASP A 42 2.31 18.03 12.40
N LYS A 43 1.78 16.82 12.23
CA LYS A 43 2.52 15.54 12.26
C LYS A 43 3.21 15.19 10.94
N LYS A 44 3.68 16.18 10.18
CA LYS A 44 4.31 15.96 8.86
C LYS A 44 5.51 15.00 8.93
N LYS A 45 6.36 15.17 9.94
CA LYS A 45 7.52 14.30 10.15
C LYS A 45 7.12 12.85 10.43
N GLU A 46 6.11 12.64 11.26
CA GLU A 46 5.59 11.30 11.57
C GLU A 46 4.97 10.65 10.33
N LEU A 47 4.23 11.43 9.54
CA LEU A 47 3.69 10.98 8.25
C LEU A 47 4.79 10.51 7.30
N ASP A 48 5.88 11.27 7.16
CA ASP A 48 7.01 10.91 6.29
C ASP A 48 7.72 9.63 6.78
N GLU A 49 7.91 9.48 8.08
CA GLU A 49 8.53 8.30 8.69
C GLU A 49 7.66 7.04 8.51
N GLU A 50 6.34 7.15 8.74
CA GLU A 50 5.42 6.02 8.56
C GLU A 50 5.18 5.70 7.08
N LEU A 51 5.26 6.68 6.17
CA LEU A 51 5.24 6.43 4.73
C LEU A 51 6.45 5.58 4.29
N GLN A 52 7.66 5.96 4.71
CA GLN A 52 8.87 5.19 4.42
C GLN A 52 8.81 3.77 5.02
N SER A 53 8.27 3.66 6.23
CA SER A 53 8.05 2.37 6.90
C SER A 53 7.09 1.49 6.10
N PHE A 54 5.94 2.02 5.68
CA PHE A 54 4.94 1.33 4.88
C PHE A 54 5.49 0.86 3.53
N GLU A 55 6.15 1.75 2.77
CA GLU A 55 6.77 1.39 1.49
C GLU A 55 7.78 0.26 1.68
N LYS A 56 8.65 0.38 2.68
CA LYS A 56 9.67 -0.63 2.96
C LYS A 56 9.05 -1.99 3.29
N GLN A 57 8.13 -2.06 4.25
CA GLN A 57 7.54 -3.35 4.65
C GLN A 57 6.77 -4.01 3.51
N THR A 58 6.03 -3.22 2.74
CA THR A 58 5.21 -3.74 1.63
C THR A 58 6.07 -4.19 0.47
N LEU A 59 7.07 -3.41 0.07
CA LEU A 59 7.99 -3.77 -1.01
C LEU A 59 8.89 -4.94 -0.61
N ASP A 60 9.35 -5.03 0.63
CA ASP A 60 10.11 -6.19 1.11
C ASP A 60 9.26 -7.47 1.01
N LEU A 61 7.98 -7.43 1.43
CA LEU A 61 7.05 -8.57 1.30
C LEU A 61 6.85 -8.97 -0.17
N LEU A 62 6.58 -8.01 -1.05
CA LEU A 62 6.38 -8.27 -2.48
C LEU A 62 7.65 -8.84 -3.12
N ASN A 63 8.81 -8.22 -2.90
CA ASN A 63 10.08 -8.67 -3.47
C ASN A 63 10.49 -10.07 -2.99
N ASN A 64 10.17 -10.43 -1.75
CA ASN A 64 10.55 -11.72 -1.18
C ASN A 64 9.63 -12.87 -1.60
N TYR A 65 8.36 -12.59 -1.95
CA TYR A 65 7.34 -13.63 -2.07
C TYR A 65 6.45 -13.56 -3.31
N GLU A 66 6.30 -12.41 -3.96
CA GLU A 66 5.48 -12.28 -5.16
C GLU A 66 6.09 -13.15 -6.29
N GLY A 67 5.29 -14.03 -6.87
CA GLY A 67 5.74 -15.00 -7.89
C GLY A 67 6.34 -16.30 -7.33
N GLU A 68 6.83 -16.30 -6.08
CA GLU A 68 7.34 -17.49 -5.39
C GLU A 68 6.26 -18.20 -4.57
N LYS A 69 5.26 -17.44 -4.09
CA LYS A 69 4.16 -17.95 -3.26
C LYS A 69 2.83 -17.82 -3.99
N ASN A 70 1.88 -18.66 -3.59
CA ASN A 70 0.50 -18.62 -4.11
C ASN A 70 -0.44 -17.92 -3.11
N TRP A 71 -0.23 -16.62 -2.89
CA TRP A 71 -1.15 -15.76 -2.12
C TRP A 71 -1.66 -14.60 -2.98
N PRO A 72 -2.39 -14.89 -4.07
CA PRO A 72 -2.81 -13.87 -5.02
C PRO A 72 -3.64 -12.77 -4.37
N GLY A 73 -4.49 -13.11 -3.39
CA GLY A 73 -5.27 -12.11 -2.63
C GLY A 73 -4.39 -11.15 -1.83
N VAL A 74 -3.34 -11.65 -1.16
CA VAL A 74 -2.41 -10.80 -0.40
C VAL A 74 -1.63 -9.89 -1.34
N PHE A 75 -1.07 -10.41 -2.43
CA PHE A 75 -0.29 -9.60 -3.36
C PHE A 75 -1.13 -8.54 -4.07
N ARG A 76 -2.33 -8.93 -4.53
CA ARG A 76 -3.35 -7.99 -5.04
C ARG A 76 -3.56 -6.86 -4.04
N GLU A 77 -3.90 -7.19 -2.79
CA GLU A 77 -4.22 -6.20 -1.77
C GLU A 77 -3.02 -5.30 -1.42
N MET A 78 -1.80 -5.84 -1.37
CA MET A 78 -0.59 -5.03 -1.14
C MET A 78 -0.36 -4.00 -2.25
N HIS A 79 -0.55 -4.38 -3.52
CA HIS A 79 -0.48 -3.42 -4.63
C HIS A 79 -1.61 -2.39 -4.58
N MET A 80 -2.84 -2.79 -4.22
CA MET A 80 -3.93 -1.84 -4.01
C MET A 80 -3.61 -0.82 -2.91
N ASN A 81 -3.02 -1.28 -1.80
CA ASN A 81 -2.64 -0.43 -0.68
C ASN A 81 -1.55 0.57 -1.06
N LEU A 82 -0.52 0.15 -1.80
CA LEU A 82 0.49 1.08 -2.35
C LEU A 82 -0.18 2.10 -3.28
N ALA A 83 -1.04 1.67 -4.21
CA ALA A 83 -1.74 2.56 -5.12
C ALA A 83 -2.54 3.64 -4.38
N ARG A 84 -3.33 3.26 -3.36
CA ARG A 84 -4.13 4.20 -2.55
C ARG A 84 -3.27 5.20 -1.79
N VAL A 85 -2.19 4.75 -1.16
CA VAL A 85 -1.27 5.63 -0.43
C VAL A 85 -0.59 6.60 -1.41
N TYR A 86 -0.18 6.13 -2.58
CA TYR A 86 0.40 6.99 -3.61
C TYR A 86 -0.60 8.01 -4.17
N MET A 87 -1.85 7.62 -4.39
CA MET A 87 -2.94 8.54 -4.74
C MET A 87 -3.14 9.62 -3.69
N LYS A 88 -3.23 9.26 -2.40
CA LYS A 88 -3.36 10.22 -1.30
C LYS A 88 -2.12 11.12 -1.12
N MET A 89 -0.98 10.75 -1.69
CA MET A 89 0.27 11.53 -1.67
C MET A 89 0.54 12.27 -2.98
N ASP A 90 -0.42 12.32 -3.91
CA ASP A 90 -0.28 12.91 -5.25
C ASP A 90 0.87 12.29 -6.09
N ARG A 91 1.27 11.06 -5.76
CA ARG A 91 2.32 10.27 -6.45
C ARG A 91 1.69 9.42 -7.55
N PHE A 92 1.08 10.08 -8.54
CA PHE A 92 0.23 9.44 -9.54
C PHE A 92 0.98 8.44 -10.44
N ASP A 93 2.24 8.71 -10.78
CA ASP A 93 3.06 7.81 -11.61
C ASP A 93 3.35 6.49 -10.88
N GLU A 94 3.58 6.52 -9.57
CA GLU A 94 3.71 5.30 -8.78
C GLU A 94 2.37 4.59 -8.61
N ALA A 95 1.28 5.32 -8.37
CA ALA A 95 -0.05 4.72 -8.28
C ALA A 95 -0.45 3.97 -9.56
N GLU A 96 -0.14 4.51 -10.74
CA GLU A 96 -0.43 3.86 -12.03
C GLU A 96 0.35 2.54 -12.21
N LYS A 97 1.61 2.52 -11.77
CA LYS A 97 2.43 1.30 -11.79
C LYS A 97 1.80 0.20 -10.93
N GLU A 98 1.32 0.56 -9.75
CA GLU A 98 0.67 -0.39 -8.85
C GLU A 98 -0.68 -0.87 -9.40
N CYS A 99 -1.47 0.00 -10.06
CA CYS A 99 -2.69 -0.44 -10.77
C CYS A 99 -2.38 -1.53 -11.81
N SER A 100 -1.26 -1.38 -12.54
CA SER A 100 -0.81 -2.35 -13.52
C SER A 100 -0.33 -3.67 -12.90
N LYS A 101 0.05 -3.66 -11.62
CA LYS A 101 0.34 -4.88 -10.86
C LYS A 101 -0.94 -5.56 -10.38
N VAL A 102 -1.91 -4.80 -9.90
CA VAL A 102 -3.25 -5.31 -9.52
C VAL A 102 -3.91 -6.03 -10.69
N GLU A 103 -3.79 -5.52 -11.92
CA GLU A 103 -4.40 -6.09 -13.13
C GLU A 103 -3.99 -7.55 -13.40
N LYS A 104 -2.81 -7.95 -12.93
CA LYS A 104 -2.34 -9.34 -13.05
C LYS A 104 -3.13 -10.32 -12.20
N TYR A 105 -3.77 -9.81 -11.15
CA TYR A 105 -4.53 -10.59 -10.18
C TYR A 105 -6.03 -10.42 -10.39
N ASP A 106 -6.47 -9.17 -10.57
CA ASP A 106 -7.86 -8.82 -10.82
C ASP A 106 -7.95 -7.58 -11.74
N PRO A 107 -8.38 -7.76 -13.00
CA PRO A 107 -8.58 -6.64 -13.92
C PRO A 107 -9.67 -5.67 -13.49
N ILE A 108 -10.70 -6.11 -12.76
CA ILE A 108 -11.82 -5.25 -12.33
C ILE A 108 -11.31 -4.26 -11.28
N ASP A 109 -10.59 -4.73 -10.27
CA ASP A 109 -10.02 -3.83 -9.25
C ASP A 109 -9.00 -2.87 -9.83
N ALA A 110 -8.21 -3.32 -10.82
CA ALA A 110 -7.27 -2.46 -11.50
C ALA A 110 -7.99 -1.35 -12.28
N GLU A 111 -9.11 -1.67 -12.94
CA GLU A 111 -9.95 -0.68 -13.61
C GLU A 111 -10.56 0.31 -12.60
N GLU A 112 -11.11 -0.18 -11.49
CA GLU A 112 -11.66 0.66 -10.42
C GLU A 112 -10.60 1.62 -9.85
N LEU A 113 -9.39 1.13 -9.55
CA LEU A 113 -8.27 1.96 -9.10
C LEU A 113 -7.84 2.98 -10.16
N ARG A 114 -7.74 2.61 -11.43
CA ARG A 114 -7.38 3.54 -12.51
C ARG A 114 -8.44 4.63 -12.69
N ASN A 115 -9.71 4.29 -12.55
CA ASN A 115 -10.78 5.28 -12.61
C ASN A 115 -10.66 6.30 -11.48
N ALA A 116 -10.39 5.83 -10.26
CA ALA A 116 -10.12 6.72 -9.12
C ALA A 116 -8.87 7.59 -9.35
N LEU A 117 -7.79 7.01 -9.86
CA LEU A 117 -6.57 7.76 -10.21
C LEU A 117 -6.86 8.89 -11.22
N GLN A 118 -7.58 8.58 -12.30
CA GLN A 118 -7.93 9.56 -13.32
C GLN A 118 -8.86 10.66 -12.79
N GLU A 119 -9.80 10.31 -11.91
CA GLU A 119 -10.64 11.27 -11.20
C GLU A 119 -9.77 12.26 -10.39
N LEU A 120 -8.83 11.78 -9.57
CA LEU A 120 -7.90 12.62 -8.81
C LEU A 120 -7.04 13.50 -9.71
N MET A 121 -6.43 12.94 -10.76
CA MET A 121 -5.58 13.68 -11.71
C MET A 121 -6.35 14.78 -12.45
N SER A 122 -7.65 14.58 -12.70
CA SER A 122 -8.52 15.57 -13.34
C SER A 122 -8.94 16.72 -12.41
N GLY A 123 -8.48 16.72 -11.14
CA GLY A 123 -8.88 17.69 -10.13
C GLY A 123 -10.29 17.47 -9.60
N ARG A 124 -10.90 16.30 -9.86
CA ARG A 124 -12.17 15.93 -9.23
C ARG A 124 -11.90 15.45 -7.81
N HIS A 125 -12.62 16.00 -6.86
CA HIS A 125 -12.49 15.59 -5.46
C HIS A 125 -13.11 14.20 -5.28
N ILE A 126 -12.31 13.26 -4.78
CA ILE A 126 -12.78 11.94 -4.33
C ILE A 126 -12.74 11.96 -2.81
N GLU A 127 -13.83 11.56 -2.17
CA GLU A 127 -13.84 11.37 -0.72
C GLU A 127 -12.90 10.22 -0.32
N SER A 128 -12.11 10.42 0.74
CA SER A 128 -11.15 9.42 1.24
C SER A 128 -11.80 8.03 1.45
N SER A 129 -13.05 8.01 1.94
CA SER A 129 -13.87 6.81 2.12
C SER A 129 -14.04 6.00 0.83
N LYS A 130 -14.24 6.66 -0.31
CA LYS A 130 -14.44 6.00 -1.60
C LYS A 130 -13.17 5.28 -2.08
N LEU A 131 -11.97 5.77 -1.72
CA LEU A 131 -10.71 5.08 -2.05
C LEU A 131 -10.50 3.80 -1.22
N GLU A 132 -11.01 3.78 0.01
CA GLU A 132 -10.91 2.63 0.92
C GLU A 132 -11.91 1.53 0.58
N GLU A 133 -13.03 1.88 -0.05
CA GLU A 133 -14.06 0.95 -0.51
C GLU A 133 -13.69 0.17 -1.80
N LEU A 134 -12.71 0.64 -2.58
CA LEU A 134 -12.31 -0.01 -3.85
C LEU A 134 -11.80 -1.44 -3.59
N GLY A 135 -12.47 -2.48 -4.06
CA GLY A 135 -12.07 -3.88 -3.82
C GLY A 135 -12.42 -4.47 -2.44
N ALA A 136 -13.38 -3.88 -1.73
CA ALA A 136 -14.05 -4.50 -0.57
C ALA A 136 -15.16 -5.51 -0.94
N GLY A 137 -15.30 -5.84 -2.23
CA GLY A 137 -16.34 -6.72 -2.80
C GLY A 137 -15.87 -8.14 -3.12
#